data_AF-A0A967FMR2-F1
#
_entry.id   AF-A0A967FMR2-F1
#
_cell.length_a   1.000
_cell.length_b   1.000
_cell.length_c   1.000
_cell.angle_alpha   90.00
_cell.angle_beta   90.00
_cell.angle_gamma   90.00
#
_symmetry.space_group_name_H-M   'P 1'
#
loop_
_entity.id
_entity.type
_entity.pdbx_description
1 polymer ?
#
loop_
_entity_poly.entity_id
_entity_poly.type
_entity_poly.pdbx_seq_one_letter_code
_entity_poly.pdbx_strand_id
1 'polypeptide(L)'
;DRAARKQQRLEHGAEMFGLSAEELKAKLESGMTMKEIGEELGITKEDFQAKMKEQAKARMTERLNQLVTEGEITQEQADKRLEQMQKRMENSGNHWGKRPGKGL
;
A
#
# COMPACT_ATOMS: atom_id res chain seq x y z
N ASP A 1 -18.57 -0.88 -5.34
CA ASP A 1 -18.31 -0.33 -6.68
C ASP A 1 -16.93 -0.76 -7.21
N ARG A 2 -16.83 -1.26 -8.45
CA ARG A 2 -15.53 -1.71 -9.04
C ARG A 2 -14.72 -0.54 -9.61
N ALA A 3 -15.37 0.54 -10.04
CA ALA A 3 -14.72 1.71 -10.60
C ALA A 3 -14.05 2.53 -9.48
N ALA A 4 -14.74 2.74 -8.36
CA ALA A 4 -14.19 3.43 -7.19
C ALA A 4 -12.92 2.74 -6.66
N ARG A 5 -12.92 1.40 -6.59
CA ARG A 5 -11.72 0.64 -6.18
C ARG A 5 -10.60 0.71 -7.21
N LYS A 6 -10.91 0.82 -8.50
CA LYS A 6 -9.89 0.99 -9.55
C LYS A 6 -9.24 2.37 -9.44
N GLN A 7 -10.05 3.41 -9.25
CA GLN A 7 -9.60 4.79 -9.07
C GLN A 7 -8.71 4.93 -7.83
N GLN A 8 -9.15 4.37 -6.70
CA GLN A 8 -8.38 4.42 -5.45
C GLN A 8 -7.02 3.72 -5.56
N ARG A 9 -6.89 2.68 -6.39
CA ARG A 9 -5.59 2.04 -6.65
C ARG A 9 -4.67 2.89 -7.53
N LEU A 10 -5.24 3.61 -8.50
CA LEU A 10 -4.48 4.51 -9.37
C LEU A 10 -3.99 5.72 -8.59
N GLU A 11 -4.86 6.36 -7.82
CA GLU A 11 -4.50 7.45 -6.91
C GLU A 11 -3.39 7.02 -5.97
N HIS A 12 -3.57 5.87 -5.30
CA HIS A 12 -2.57 5.38 -4.37
C HIS A 12 -1.23 5.08 -5.02
N GLY A 13 -1.26 4.42 -6.18
CA GLY A 13 -0.06 4.18 -6.96
C GLY A 13 0.62 5.48 -7.38
N ALA A 14 -0.16 6.48 -7.79
CA ALA A 14 0.37 7.73 -8.28
C ALA A 14 1.04 8.52 -7.15
N GLU A 15 0.45 8.53 -5.95
CA GLU A 15 1.05 9.08 -4.73
C GLU A 15 2.43 8.47 -4.43
N MET A 16 2.62 7.15 -4.64
CA MET A 16 3.92 6.51 -4.44
C MET A 16 4.98 7.07 -5.38
N PHE A 17 4.58 7.34 -6.62
CA PHE A 17 5.43 7.86 -7.69
C PHE A 17 5.51 9.40 -7.72
N GLY A 18 4.74 10.09 -6.87
CA GLY A 18 4.62 11.55 -6.94
C GLY A 18 3.95 12.05 -8.22
N LEU A 19 3.15 11.19 -8.87
CA LEU A 19 2.37 11.48 -10.06
C LEU A 19 0.91 11.77 -9.69
N SER A 20 0.18 12.38 -10.62
CA SER A 20 -1.28 12.38 -10.57
C SER A 20 -1.86 11.03 -11.01
N ALA A 21 -3.09 10.74 -10.56
CA ALA A 21 -3.80 9.53 -10.97
C ALA A 21 -4.00 9.45 -12.49
N GLU A 22 -4.14 10.60 -13.16
CA GLU A 22 -4.27 10.69 -14.61
C GLU A 22 -2.96 10.37 -15.33
N GLU A 23 -1.83 10.91 -14.85
CA GLU A 23 -0.51 10.60 -15.41
C GLU A 23 -0.16 9.13 -15.25
N LEU A 24 -0.39 8.57 -14.05
CA LEU A 24 -0.16 7.14 -13.84
C LEU A 24 -1.05 6.30 -14.75
N LYS A 25 -2.33 6.65 -14.87
CA LYS A 25 -3.26 5.95 -15.75
C LYS A 25 -2.81 6.04 -17.21
N ALA A 26 -2.39 7.20 -17.70
CA ALA A 26 -1.90 7.39 -19.06
C ALA A 26 -0.66 6.53 -19.33
N LYS A 27 0.30 6.49 -18.39
CA LYS A 27 1.48 5.61 -18.50
C LYS A 27 1.09 4.13 -18.52
N LEU A 28 0.17 3.70 -17.65
CA LEU A 28 -0.33 2.32 -17.65
C LEU A 28 -1.09 1.98 -18.95
N GLU A 29 -1.86 2.92 -19.50
CA GLU A 29 -2.57 2.76 -20.79
C GLU A 29 -1.61 2.72 -21.98
N SER A 30 -0.44 3.35 -21.87
CA SER A 30 0.64 3.22 -22.86
C SER A 30 1.35 1.85 -22.84
N GLY A 31 1.00 0.98 -21.88
CA GLY A 31 1.58 -0.35 -21.72
C GLY A 31 2.74 -0.40 -20.74
N MET A 32 3.14 0.72 -20.13
CA MET A 32 4.17 0.73 -19.09
C MET A 32 3.68 0.00 -17.84
N THR A 33 4.60 -0.69 -17.20
CA THR A 33 4.38 -1.31 -15.90
C THR A 33 4.75 -0.35 -14.77
N MET A 34 4.17 -0.58 -13.59
CA MET A 34 4.49 0.16 -12.38
C MET A 34 6.00 0.19 -12.06
N LYS A 35 6.71 -0.88 -12.44
CA LYS A 35 8.16 -1.00 -12.28
C LYS A 35 8.89 -0.02 -13.20
N GLU A 36 8.52 0.02 -14.48
CA GLU A 36 9.13 0.92 -15.47
C GLU A 36 8.84 2.38 -15.14
N ILE A 37 7.63 2.70 -14.71
CA ILE A 37 7.27 4.06 -14.25
C ILE A 37 8.13 4.49 -13.06
N GLY A 38 8.36 3.59 -12.10
CA GLY A 38 9.25 3.84 -10.96
C GLY A 38 10.71 4.02 -11.39
N GLU A 39 11.22 3.16 -12.26
CA GLU A 39 12.57 3.25 -12.79
C GLU A 39 12.81 4.56 -13.55
N GLU A 40 11.84 5.01 -14.36
CA GLU A 40 11.88 6.29 -15.08
C GLU A 40 11.93 7.50 -14.15
N LEU A 41 11.25 7.41 -13.01
CA LEU A 41 11.22 8.46 -11.98
C LEU A 41 12.40 8.38 -11.01
N GLY A 42 13.33 7.44 -11.20
CA GLY A 42 14.45 7.21 -10.29
C GLY A 42 14.03 6.66 -8.93
N ILE A 43 12.82 6.12 -8.81
CA ILE A 43 12.33 5.49 -7.59
C ILE A 43 12.83 4.05 -7.57
N THR A 44 13.76 3.78 -6.66
CA THR A 44 14.31 2.44 -6.48
C THR A 44 13.28 1.52 -5.84
N LYS A 45 13.54 0.20 -5.90
CA LYS A 45 12.71 -0.78 -5.18
C LYS A 45 12.71 -0.52 -3.68
N GLU A 46 13.80 0.00 -3.13
CA GLU A 46 13.94 0.31 -1.71
C GLU A 46 13.09 1.54 -1.33
N ASP A 47 13.14 2.60 -2.13
CA ASP A 47 12.28 3.77 -1.96
C ASP A 47 10.80 3.41 -2.07
N PHE A 48 10.46 2.58 -3.06
CA PHE A 48 9.10 2.07 -3.23
C PHE A 48 8.65 1.25 -2.02
N GLN A 49 9.51 0.37 -1.51
CA GLN A 49 9.21 -0.41 -0.30
C GLN A 49 9.06 0.47 0.93
N ALA A 50 9.91 1.48 1.10
CA ALA A 50 9.83 2.41 2.22
C ALA A 50 8.51 3.19 2.19
N LYS A 51 8.16 3.78 1.04
CA LYS A 51 6.88 4.48 0.83
C LYS A 51 5.67 3.57 1.05
N MET A 52 5.71 2.34 0.53
CA MET A 52 4.64 1.35 0.73
C MET A 52 4.47 0.99 2.20
N LYS A 53 5.57 0.79 2.94
CA LYS A 53 5.52 0.50 4.38
C LYS A 53 4.92 1.67 5.15
N GLU A 54 5.34 2.89 4.84
CA GLU A 54 4.83 4.10 5.48
C GLU A 54 3.33 4.29 5.21
N GLN A 55 2.91 4.18 3.96
CA GLN A 55 1.51 4.30 3.57
C GLN A 55 0.63 3.18 4.14
N ALA A 56 1.11 1.93 4.14
CA ALA A 56 0.40 0.82 4.78
C ALA A 56 0.21 1.07 6.27
N LYS A 57 1.23 1.63 6.95
CA LYS A 57 1.16 2.03 8.35
C LYS A 57 0.11 3.12 8.56
N ALA A 58 0.15 4.19 7.77
CA ALA A 58 -0.82 5.29 7.85
C ALA A 58 -2.27 4.81 7.68
N ARG A 59 -2.55 4.03 6.62
CA ARG A 59 -3.90 3.48 6.37
C ARG A 59 -4.37 2.56 7.48
N MET A 60 -3.48 1.74 8.03
CA MET A 60 -3.84 0.84 9.13
C MET A 60 -4.13 1.62 10.41
N THR A 61 -3.30 2.60 10.76
CA THR A 61 -3.54 3.48 11.89
C THR A 61 -4.88 4.20 11.76
N GLU A 62 -5.18 4.76 10.59
CA GLU A 62 -6.46 5.43 10.34
C GLU A 62 -7.65 4.47 10.52
N ARG A 63 -7.57 3.28 9.94
CA ARG A 63 -8.62 2.27 10.09
C ARG A 63 -8.78 1.79 11.53
N LEU A 64 -7.69 1.64 12.27
CA LEU A 64 -7.75 1.27 13.68
C LEU A 64 -8.34 2.38 14.53
N ASN A 65 -7.97 3.63 14.29
CA ASN A 65 -8.56 4.79 14.98
C ASN A 65 -10.06 4.90 14.70
N GLN A 66 -10.50 4.62 13.47
CA GLN A 66 -11.93 4.52 13.15
C GLN A 66 -12.61 3.42 13.98
N LEU A 67 -12.04 2.21 14.04
CA LEU A 67 -12.60 1.12 14.85
C LEU A 67 -12.61 1.42 16.36
N VAL A 68 -11.61 2.17 16.86
CA VAL A 68 -11.62 2.65 18.26
C VAL A 68 -12.74 3.65 18.48
N THR A 69 -12.90 4.58 17.54
CA THR A 69 -13.95 5.61 17.60
C THR A 69 -15.35 4.99 17.50
N GLU A 70 -15.50 3.96 16.67
CA GLU A 70 -16.72 3.15 16.54
C GLU A 70 -16.95 2.23 17.75
N GLY A 71 -15.97 2.10 18.66
CA GLY A 71 -16.04 1.25 19.84
C GLY A 71 -15.91 -0.25 19.55
N GLU A 72 -15.57 -0.63 18.31
CA GLU A 72 -15.33 -2.03 17.93
C GLU A 72 -14.05 -2.59 18.56
N ILE A 73 -13.06 -1.73 18.84
CA ILE A 73 -11.81 -2.10 19.51
C ILE A 73 -11.39 -1.07 20.55
N THR A 74 -10.53 -1.49 21.48
CA THR A 74 -9.87 -0.57 22.43
C THR A 74 -8.57 -0.01 21.85
N GLN A 75 -8.09 1.10 22.41
CA GLN A 75 -6.79 1.69 22.04
C GLN A 75 -5.66 0.65 22.15
N GLU A 76 -5.62 -0.14 23.23
CA GLU A 76 -4.63 -1.22 23.39
C GLU A 76 -4.70 -2.29 22.30
N GLN A 77 -5.90 -2.59 21.79
CA GLN A 77 -6.08 -3.53 20.68
C GLN A 77 -5.62 -2.93 19.35
N ALA A 78 -5.83 -1.62 19.15
CA ALA A 78 -5.28 -0.90 18.00
C ALA A 78 -3.75 -0.93 18.02
N ASP A 79 -3.13 -0.61 19.15
CA ASP A 79 -1.67 -0.61 19.31
C ASP A 79 -1.08 -2.01 19.07
N LYS A 80 -1.68 -3.06 19.63
CA LYS A 80 -1.25 -4.46 19.38
C LYS A 80 -1.35 -4.83 17.90
N ARG A 81 -2.39 -4.39 17.19
CA ARG A 81 -2.55 -4.66 15.76
C ARG A 81 -1.53 -3.90 14.92
N LEU A 82 -1.20 -2.66 15.28
CA LEU A 82 -0.13 -1.88 14.65
C LEU A 82 1.24 -2.57 14.82
N GLU A 83 1.57 -2.99 16.03
CA GLU A 83 2.84 -3.66 16.31
C GLU A 83 2.96 -4.98 15.55
N GLN A 84 1.90 -5.80 15.54
CA GLN A 84 1.88 -7.04 14.75
C GLN A 84 2.07 -6.78 13.26
N MET A 85 1.50 -5.69 12.75
CA MET A 85 1.64 -5.31 11.36
C MET A 85 3.06 -4.84 11.04
N GLN A 86 3.69 -4.03 11.90
CA GLN A 86 5.10 -3.64 11.75
C GLN A 86 6.00 -4.88 11.74
N LYS A 87 5.83 -5.81 12.69
CA LYS A 87 6.56 -7.08 12.72
C LYS A 87 6.36 -7.89 11.43
N ARG A 88 5.13 -7.93 10.90
CA ARG A 88 4.85 -8.61 9.62
C ARG A 88 5.51 -7.92 8.44
N MET A 89 5.52 -6.59 8.38
CA MET A 89 6.17 -5.86 7.29
C MET A 89 7.70 -5.95 7.33
N GLU A 90 8.27 -6.01 8.53
CA GLU A 90 9.70 -6.24 8.75
C GLU A 90 10.09 -7.66 8.31
N ASN A 91 9.30 -8.67 8.70
CA ASN A 91 9.53 -10.06 8.34
C ASN A 91 9.16 -10.38 6.86
N SER A 92 8.27 -9.58 6.26
CA SER A 92 7.85 -9.69 4.85
C SER A 92 8.77 -8.94 3.87
N GLY A 93 9.84 -8.27 4.34
CA GLY A 93 10.84 -7.62 3.49
C GLY A 93 11.48 -8.55 2.44
N ASN A 94 11.38 -9.87 2.63
CA ASN A 94 11.92 -10.89 1.72
C ASN A 94 10.91 -11.51 0.73
N HIS A 95 9.64 -11.11 0.72
CA HIS A 95 8.59 -11.80 -0.04
C HIS A 95 7.80 -10.87 -0.98
N TRP A 96 8.51 -10.14 -1.84
CA TRP A 96 7.87 -9.50 -2.99
C TRP A 96 7.52 -10.57 -4.03
N GLY A 97 6.24 -10.96 -4.12
CA GLY A 97 5.72 -11.80 -5.22
C GLY A 97 5.24 -13.21 -4.87
N LYS A 98 5.43 -13.71 -3.64
CA LYS A 98 4.88 -15.02 -3.25
C LYS A 98 3.55 -14.82 -2.55
N ARG A 99 2.47 -14.89 -3.34
CA ARG A 99 1.15 -15.23 -2.81
C ARG A 99 1.36 -16.49 -1.95
N PRO A 100 0.98 -16.52 -0.66
CA PRO A 100 0.86 -17.81 0.01
C PRO A 100 -0.14 -18.60 -0.84
N GLY A 101 0.36 -19.68 -1.46
CA GLY A 101 -0.44 -20.56 -2.28
C GLY A 101 -1.72 -20.87 -1.53
N LYS A 102 -2.83 -20.61 -2.22
CA LYS A 102 -4.15 -21.06 -1.81
C LYS A 102 -4.05 -22.59 -1.74
N GLY A 103 -3.78 -23.11 -0.55
CA GLY A 103 -4.00 -24.52 -0.26
C GLY A 103 -5.49 -24.74 -0.33
N LEU A 104 -5.92 -25.45 -1.37
CA LEU A 104 -7.10 -26.31 -1.48
C LEU A 104 -7.06 -26.96 -2.87
#